data_AF-A0A7T3W090-F1
#
_entry.id   AF-A0A7T3W090-F1
#
_cell.length_a   1.000
_cell.length_b   1.000
_cell.length_c   1.000
_cell.angle_alpha   90.00
_cell.angle_beta   90.00
_cell.angle_gamma   90.00
#
_symmetry.space_group_name_H-M   'P 1'
#
loop_
_entity.id
_entity.type
_entity.pdbx_description
1 polymer ?
#
loop_
_entity_poly.entity_id
_entity_poly.type
_entity_poly.pdbx_seq_one_letter_code
_entity_poly.pdbx_strand_id
1 'polypeptide(L)'
;MYDFENKKLVEVLPSRWKNYLLNYFAQIPLEHRNRVEYVCIDMYKNYKIVAQQYFKKATVCVDSFHVIKNLNDSLDSDYSAIAKP
;
A
#
# COMPACT_ATOMS: atom_id res chain seq x y z
N MET A 1 -1.94 -4.23 -9.48
CA MET A 1 -1.50 -3.00 -10.15
C MET A 1 -2.64 -2.44 -10.97
N TYR A 2 -2.80 -1.12 -10.93
CA TYR A 2 -3.82 -0.39 -11.67
C TYR A 2 -3.13 0.64 -12.57
N ASP A 3 -3.55 0.71 -13.81
CA ASP A 3 -3.14 1.73 -14.76
C ASP A 3 -4.11 2.91 -14.66
N PHE A 4 -3.61 4.04 -14.20
CA PHE A 4 -4.41 5.24 -14.00
C PHE A 4 -4.73 5.98 -15.30
N GLU A 5 -3.89 5.87 -16.33
CA GLU A 5 -4.11 6.53 -17.62
C GLU A 5 -5.24 5.82 -18.38
N ASN A 6 -5.13 4.49 -18.49
CA ASN A 6 -6.10 3.67 -19.21
C ASN A 6 -7.26 3.20 -18.31
N LYS A 7 -7.25 3.57 -17.03
CA LYS A 7 -8.23 3.17 -16.00
C LYS A 7 -8.44 1.66 -15.91
N LYS A 8 -7.37 0.89 -16.10
CA LYS A 8 -7.44 -0.57 -16.24
C LYS A 8 -6.78 -1.28 -15.07
N LEU A 9 -7.46 -2.31 -14.57
CA LEU A 9 -6.82 -3.27 -13.68
C LEU A 9 -5.80 -4.09 -14.49
N VAL A 10 -4.52 -3.89 -14.18
CA VAL A 10 -3.42 -4.59 -14.86
C VAL A 10 -3.24 -5.97 -14.26
N GLU A 11 -3.23 -6.06 -12.92
CA GLU A 11 -2.91 -7.31 -12.24
C GLU A 11 -3.43 -7.35 -10.80
N VAL A 12 -3.82 -8.54 -10.35
CA VAL A 12 -4.13 -8.83 -8.94
C VAL A 12 -3.23 -9.97 -8.49
N LEU A 13 -2.48 -9.76 -7.42
CA LEU A 13 -1.61 -10.79 -6.86
C LEU A 13 -2.43 -11.73 -5.97
N PRO A 14 -2.17 -13.05 -6.01
CA PRO A 14 -2.92 -14.04 -5.22
C PRO A 14 -2.60 -13.97 -3.71
N SER A 15 -1.53 -13.27 -3.32
CA SER A 15 -1.10 -13.18 -1.93
C SER A 15 -0.48 -11.83 -1.59
N ARG A 16 -0.82 -11.33 -0.40
CA ARG A 16 -0.23 -10.13 0.23
C ARG A 16 0.95 -10.42 1.16
N TRP A 17 1.35 -11.69 1.28
CA TRP A 17 2.36 -12.10 2.25
C TRP A 17 3.73 -11.61 1.82
N LYS A 18 4.54 -11.15 2.79
CA LYS A 18 5.85 -10.53 2.53
C LYS A 18 6.70 -11.37 1.58
N ASN A 19 6.92 -12.66 1.87
CA ASN A 19 7.77 -13.53 1.06
C ASN A 19 7.27 -13.68 -0.38
N TYR A 20 5.94 -13.74 -0.58
CA TYR A 20 5.35 -13.79 -1.91
C TYR A 20 5.67 -12.51 -2.70
N LEU A 21 5.47 -11.35 -2.07
CA LEU A 21 5.74 -10.05 -2.70
C LEU A 21 7.22 -9.84 -3.00
N LEU A 22 8.12 -10.26 -2.09
CA LEU A 22 9.57 -10.21 -2.32
C LEU A 22 9.93 -11.01 -3.57
N ASN A 23 9.42 -12.25 -3.68
CA ASN A 23 9.69 -13.11 -4.84
C ASN A 23 9.11 -12.52 -6.13
N TYR A 24 7.89 -12.00 -6.09
CA TYR A 24 7.25 -11.38 -7.24
C TYR A 24 8.04 -10.15 -7.73
N PHE A 25 8.33 -9.19 -6.87
CA PHE A 25 9.04 -7.97 -7.28
C PHE A 25 10.52 -8.21 -7.63
N ALA A 26 11.11 -9.32 -7.17
CA ALA A 26 12.45 -9.73 -7.60
C ALA A 26 12.52 -10.12 -9.07
N GLN A 27 11.42 -10.60 -9.66
CA GLN A 27 11.36 -10.97 -11.08
C GLN A 27 11.31 -9.75 -12.00
N ILE A 28 10.96 -8.57 -11.48
CA ILE A 28 10.93 -7.33 -12.27
C ILE A 28 12.36 -6.81 -12.45
N PRO A 29 12.82 -6.54 -13.69
CA PRO A 29 14.12 -5.97 -13.95
C PRO A 29 14.36 -4.67 -13.18
N LEU A 30 15.61 -4.48 -12.71
CA LEU A 30 16.00 -3.34 -11.89
C LEU A 30 15.72 -2.00 -12.59
N GLU A 31 15.91 -1.94 -13.89
CA GLU A 31 15.65 -0.76 -14.71
C GLU A 31 14.19 -0.30 -14.62
N HIS A 32 13.22 -1.22 -14.65
CA HIS A 32 11.81 -0.89 -14.52
C HIS A 32 11.48 -0.45 -13.10
N ARG A 33 12.04 -1.15 -12.10
CA ARG A 33 11.85 -0.78 -10.68
C ARG A 33 12.38 0.61 -10.35
N ASN A 34 13.47 1.02 -11.00
CA ASN A 34 14.06 2.35 -10.83
C ASN A 34 13.30 3.47 -11.57
N ARG A 35 12.37 3.14 -12.48
CA ARG A 35 11.50 4.12 -13.14
C ARG A 35 10.24 4.43 -12.34
N VAL A 36 9.97 3.70 -11.27
CA VAL A 36 8.83 3.96 -10.40
C VAL A 36 9.11 5.21 -9.56
N GLU A 37 8.23 6.20 -9.66
CA GLU A 37 8.34 7.47 -8.93
C GLU A 37 7.50 7.47 -7.65
N TYR A 38 6.36 6.77 -7.65
CA TYR A 38 5.44 6.73 -6.52
C TYR A 38 4.89 5.31 -6.32
N VAL A 39 4.76 4.91 -5.05
CA VAL A 39 4.07 3.68 -4.66
C VAL A 39 3.08 4.03 -3.57
N CYS A 40 1.79 3.89 -3.86
CA CYS A 40 0.73 4.01 -2.87
C CYS A 40 0.49 2.66 -2.19
N ILE A 41 0.52 2.62 -0.86
CA ILE A 41 0.32 1.41 -0.06
C ILE A 41 -0.72 1.62 1.03
N ASP A 42 -1.38 0.52 1.41
CA ASP A 42 -2.07 0.44 2.70
C ASP A 42 -1.05 0.55 3.86
N MET A 43 -1.52 0.85 5.08
CA MET A 43 -0.72 1.04 6.28
C MET A 43 -0.05 -0.24 6.82
N TYR A 44 -0.16 -1.36 6.10
CA TYR A 44 0.50 -2.60 6.48
C TYR A 44 2.02 -2.50 6.34
N LYS A 45 2.75 -2.64 7.46
CA LYS A 45 4.21 -2.51 7.55
C LYS A 45 4.98 -3.33 6.51
N ASN A 46 4.50 -4.53 6.15
CA ASN A 46 5.20 -5.36 5.17
C ASN A 46 5.20 -4.75 3.77
N TYR A 47 4.17 -4.00 3.38
CA TYR A 47 4.18 -3.27 2.12
C TYR A 47 5.25 -2.19 2.09
N LYS A 48 5.43 -1.44 3.19
CA LYS A 48 6.51 -0.47 3.32
C LYS A 48 7.88 -1.12 3.14
N ILE A 49 8.13 -2.24 3.80
CA ILE A 49 9.41 -2.97 3.69
C ILE A 49 9.67 -3.40 2.23
N VAL A 50 8.68 -4.02 1.58
CA VAL A 50 8.79 -4.48 0.20
C VAL A 50 9.01 -3.30 -0.75
N ALA A 51 8.23 -2.23 -0.60
CA ALA A 51 8.31 -1.06 -1.46
C ALA A 51 9.70 -0.38 -1.37
N GLN A 52 10.21 -0.17 -0.16
CA GLN A 52 11.54 0.40 0.05
C GLN A 52 12.68 -0.50 -0.47
N GLN A 53 12.48 -1.82 -0.46
CA GLN A 53 13.48 -2.76 -0.96
C GLN A 53 13.57 -2.75 -2.50
N TYR A 54 12.43 -2.74 -3.19
CA TYR A 54 12.40 -2.89 -4.66
C TYR A 54 12.32 -1.57 -5.41
N PHE A 55 11.63 -0.56 -4.89
CA PHE A 55 11.39 0.73 -5.55
C PHE A 55 12.18 1.85 -4.88
N LYS A 56 13.52 1.73 -4.89
CA LYS A 56 14.42 2.63 -4.13
C LYS A 56 14.33 4.11 -4.51
N LYS A 57 13.89 4.41 -5.73
CA LYS A 57 13.72 5.78 -6.23
C LYS A 57 12.29 6.31 -6.06
N ALA A 58 11.36 5.45 -5.64
CA ALA A 58 9.97 5.83 -5.49
C ALA A 58 9.70 6.45 -4.13
N THR A 59 8.83 7.45 -4.10
CA THR A 59 8.20 7.95 -2.88
C THR A 59 7.11 6.97 -2.45
N VAL A 60 7.20 6.46 -1.22
CA VAL A 60 6.19 5.56 -0.66
C VAL A 60 5.12 6.40 0.05
N CYS A 61 3.92 6.39 -0.51
CA CYS A 61 2.75 7.12 -0.01
C CYS A 61 1.78 6.16 0.69
N VAL A 62 1.13 6.62 1.75
CA VAL A 62 0.03 5.88 2.38
C VAL A 62 -1.28 6.26 1.70
N ASP A 63 -2.11 5.26 1.41
CA ASP A 63 -3.44 5.46 0.85
C ASP A 63 -4.32 6.25 1.84
N SER A 64 -4.84 7.39 1.36
CA SER A 64 -5.64 8.31 2.16
C SER A 64 -6.97 7.69 2.63
N PHE A 65 -7.54 6.74 1.88
CA PHE A 65 -8.76 6.05 2.30
C PHE A 65 -8.55 5.34 3.63
N HIS A 66 -7.44 4.62 3.77
CA HIS A 66 -7.12 3.90 4.99
C HIS A 66 -6.83 4.87 6.15
N VAL A 67 -6.18 6.01 5.89
CA VAL A 67 -5.93 7.03 6.91
C VAL A 67 -7.24 7.61 7.43
N ILE A 68 -8.12 8.07 6.53
CA ILE A 68 -9.42 8.66 6.88
C ILE A 68 -10.27 7.65 7.64
N LYS A 69 -10.30 6.40 7.17
CA LYS A 69 -11.03 5.33 7.86
C LYS A 69 -10.52 5.12 9.28
N ASN A 70 -9.21 5.01 9.48
CA ASN A 70 -8.65 4.81 10.84
C ASN A 70 -8.99 5.97 11.78
N LEU A 71 -8.98 7.21 11.26
CA LEU A 71 -9.36 8.39 12.03
C LEU A 71 -10.84 8.32 12.44
N ASN A 72 -11.74 8.00 11.50
CA ASN A 72 -13.16 7.86 11.78
C ASN A 72 -13.43 6.73 12.78
N ASP A 73 -12.83 5.55 12.58
CA ASP A 73 -12.98 4.39 13.47
C ASP A 73 -12.52 4.73 14.91
N SER A 74 -11.44 5.52 15.05
CA SER A 74 -10.95 5.98 16.36
C SER A 74 -11.94 6.95 17.02
N LEU A 75 -12.45 7.92 16.27
CA LEU A 75 -13.42 8.89 16.79
C LEU A 75 -14.70 8.19 17.24
N ASP A 76 -15.23 7.28 16.44
CA ASP A 76 -16.45 6.53 16.76
C ASP A 76 -16.26 5.67 18.03
N SER A 77 -15.09 5.05 18.19
CA SER A 77 -14.73 4.32 19.41
C SER A 77 -14.75 5.25 20.63
N ASP A 78 -14.12 6.42 20.54
CA ASP A 78 -14.10 7.40 21.62
C ASP A 78 -15.51 7.87 21.96
N TYR A 79 -16.32 8.29 20.97
CA TYR A 79 -17.72 8.70 21.17
C TYR A 79 -18.55 7.61 21.85
N SER A 80 -18.40 6.34 21.43
CA SER A 80 -19.11 5.22 22.04
C SER A 80 -18.69 4.94 23.49
N ALA A 81 -17.47 5.31 23.88
CA ALA A 81 -16.98 5.17 25.25
C ALA A 81 -17.56 6.26 26.17
N ILE A 82 -17.80 7.47 25.66
CA ILE A 82 -18.39 8.59 26.42
C ILE A 82 -19.93 8.53 26.46
N ALA A 83 -20.57 7.91 25.46
CA ALA A 83 -22.02 7.83 25.33
C ALA A 83 -22.66 6.67 26.12
N LYS A 84 -21.89 5.90 26.89
CA LYS A 84 -22.46 4.89 27.81
C LYS A 84 -22.98 5.57 29.08
N PRO A 85 -24.24 5.31 29.49
CA PRO A 85 -24.77 5.78 30.79
C PRO A 85 -24.06 5.14 31.98
#